data_AF-A0A9D4DQD4-F1
#
_entry.id   AF-A0A9D4DQD4-F1
#
_cell.length_a   1.000
_cell.length_b   1.000
_cell.length_c   1.000
_cell.angle_alpha   90.00
_cell.angle_beta   90.00
_cell.angle_gamma   90.00
#
_symmetry.space_group_name_H-M   'P 1'
#
loop_
_entity.id
_entity.type
_entity.pdbx_description
1 polymer ?
#
loop_
_entity_poly.entity_id
_entity_poly.type
_entity_poly.pdbx_seq_one_letter_code
_entity_poly.pdbx_strand_id
1 'polypeptide(L)'
;MLAKTLRTDLKPFIVGFCTCAILCYFVTMALRIKPDSVYSSTNPIRNSDPLGWQVDEKLSSDETSKSTVTVRDHAGTVSDYTGTLSDRIQKVLFHGNGSYNLHPDLRNKDSFSQYGQDKYLNNLFGSKRNGFFVEIGAYDGQSLSNTLLLEMKNNWTGLLIEANPHMFSSIASVNRNCYAINCCLGYTNTSLTFTLAGTLSSADAVITAQHRNRINNERNYNDKTYNKLVTVQCYSLLDVLNVIGTKKVDYFSLDVEGAELYILESIDWNQIDIDVFTIETDQHRGKILSFMKDHGYKWLTHLKGDDIFSKHDYNHSDRRCYSHHRNALVILFGHLVNIMICRQFSR
;
A
#
# COMPACT_ATOMS: atom_id res chain seq x y z
N MET A 1 -34.35 -40.47 66.98
CA MET A 1 -33.30 -39.48 66.63
C MET A 1 -33.66 -38.89 65.26
N LEU A 2 -34.73 -38.11 65.22
CA LEU A 2 -34.73 -36.66 64.95
C LEU A 2 -34.13 -36.36 63.56
N ALA A 3 -34.88 -36.47 62.45
CA ALA A 3 -36.04 -35.64 62.03
C ALA A 3 -35.64 -34.15 61.99
N LYS A 4 -35.79 -33.37 60.91
CA LYS A 4 -37.00 -32.97 60.14
C LYS A 4 -36.52 -31.68 59.39
N THR A 5 -36.87 -31.26 58.17
CA THR A 5 -38.19 -31.05 57.59
C THR A 5 -38.06 -30.63 56.11
N LEU A 6 -38.83 -31.28 55.24
CA LEU A 6 -39.35 -30.77 53.96
C LEU A 6 -40.71 -30.10 54.24
N ARG A 7 -41.05 -29.00 53.54
CA ARG A 7 -42.41 -28.52 53.15
C ARG A 7 -42.23 -27.30 52.24
N THR A 8 -42.43 -27.36 50.92
CA THR A 8 -43.67 -27.41 50.10
C THR A 8 -44.44 -26.10 49.99
N ASP A 9 -44.85 -25.80 48.74
CA ASP A 9 -46.09 -25.12 48.27
C ASP A 9 -45.78 -24.00 47.24
N LEU A 10 -46.00 -24.19 45.93
CA LEU A 10 -47.25 -24.17 45.11
C LEU A 10 -47.40 -22.83 44.34
N LYS A 11 -47.63 -22.96 43.02
CA LYS A 11 -47.77 -21.97 41.90
C LYS A 11 -49.03 -21.05 42.03
N PRO A 12 -49.53 -20.28 41.02
CA PRO A 12 -49.07 -19.81 39.68
C PRO A 12 -49.41 -18.29 39.38
N PHE A 13 -49.35 -17.87 38.09
CA PHE A 13 -49.95 -16.65 37.46
C PHE A 13 -49.16 -15.32 37.69
N ILE A 14 -48.88 -14.41 36.73
CA ILE A 14 -49.70 -13.78 35.68
C ILE A 14 -48.82 -13.25 34.52
N VAL A 15 -49.42 -13.22 33.34
CA VAL A 15 -49.00 -12.66 32.03
C VAL A 15 -48.85 -11.13 32.06
N GLY A 16 -47.89 -10.55 31.34
CA GLY A 16 -47.86 -9.08 31.15
C GLY A 16 -46.88 -8.57 30.09
N PHE A 17 -47.33 -8.53 28.83
CA PHE A 17 -46.81 -7.68 27.76
C PHE A 17 -47.12 -6.19 28.04
N CYS A 18 -46.19 -5.27 27.75
CA CYS A 18 -46.40 -3.88 27.29
C CYS A 18 -45.01 -3.21 27.15
N THR A 19 -44.41 -3.03 25.97
CA THR A 19 -44.60 -1.94 24.98
C THR A 19 -45.05 -0.58 25.54
N CYS A 20 -44.15 0.42 25.44
CA CYS A 20 -44.37 1.84 25.06
C CYS A 20 -43.06 2.62 25.34
N ALA A 21 -42.36 3.19 24.36
CA ALA A 21 -42.67 4.38 23.54
C ALA A 21 -42.16 5.70 24.19
N ILE A 22 -41.20 6.32 23.48
CA ILE A 22 -41.18 7.73 23.01
C ILE A 22 -41.60 8.83 24.00
N LEU A 23 -40.70 9.79 24.26
CA LEU A 23 -40.86 11.26 24.06
C LEU A 23 -39.56 11.96 24.53
N CYS A 24 -38.79 12.63 23.66
CA CYS A 24 -38.90 14.06 23.29
C CYS A 24 -38.95 15.03 24.48
N TYR A 25 -37.96 15.93 24.59
CA TYR A 25 -38.22 17.36 24.83
C TYR A 25 -37.04 18.24 24.35
N PHE A 26 -37.35 19.10 23.38
CA PHE A 26 -36.62 20.29 22.95
C PHE A 26 -36.83 21.43 23.95
N VAL A 27 -35.84 22.32 24.15
CA VAL A 27 -36.08 23.77 24.26
C VAL A 27 -34.93 24.54 23.60
N THR A 28 -35.32 25.36 22.63
CA THR A 28 -34.63 26.36 21.81
C THR A 28 -34.41 27.71 22.51
N MET A 29 -33.38 28.45 22.11
CA MET A 29 -33.40 29.87 21.66
C MET A 29 -31.96 30.24 21.22
N ALA A 30 -31.63 30.44 19.94
CA ALA A 30 -31.99 31.52 19.01
C ALA A 30 -31.20 32.84 19.23
N LEU A 31 -30.82 33.46 18.09
CA LEU A 31 -30.08 34.72 17.84
C LEU A 31 -28.57 34.50 17.58
N ARG A 32 -27.96 34.80 16.42
CA ARG A 32 -28.27 35.75 15.33
C ARG A 32 -27.62 35.31 14.00
N ILE A 33 -28.33 35.62 12.92
CA ILE A 33 -27.95 35.56 11.51
C ILE A 33 -26.98 36.71 11.17
N LYS A 34 -25.93 36.45 10.37
CA LYS A 34 -25.73 37.08 9.05
C LYS A 34 -24.69 36.33 8.18
N PRO A 35 -24.83 36.42 6.84
CA PRO A 35 -24.23 35.51 5.86
C PRO A 35 -23.00 36.11 5.16
N ASP A 36 -22.47 35.31 4.22
CA ASP A 36 -21.55 35.63 3.11
C ASP A 36 -20.07 35.27 3.32
N SER A 37 -19.69 34.10 2.81
CA SER A 37 -18.54 34.01 1.91
C SER A 37 -18.71 32.85 0.92
N VAL A 38 -18.75 33.25 -0.34
CA VAL A 38 -18.65 32.39 -1.52
C VAL A 38 -17.29 31.68 -1.47
N TYR A 39 -17.26 30.36 -1.34
CA TYR A 39 -16.05 29.59 -1.62
C TYR A 39 -15.89 29.48 -3.15
N SER A 40 -15.24 30.47 -3.76
CA SER A 40 -14.50 30.23 -5.00
C SER A 40 -13.10 29.76 -4.60
N SER A 41 -12.84 28.45 -4.66
CA SER A 41 -11.47 27.94 -4.58
C SER A 41 -10.95 27.66 -5.99
N THR A 42 -10.54 28.71 -6.68
CA THR A 42 -9.46 28.59 -7.67
C THR A 42 -8.21 28.22 -6.87
N ASN A 43 -7.84 26.94 -6.84
CA ASN A 43 -6.57 26.53 -6.23
C ASN A 43 -5.42 27.05 -7.10
N PRO A 44 -4.54 27.93 -6.58
CA PRO A 44 -3.36 28.33 -7.32
C PRO A 44 -2.38 27.15 -7.40
N ILE A 45 -1.77 26.99 -8.56
CA ILE A 45 -0.67 26.06 -8.85
C ILE A 45 0.39 26.23 -7.74
N ARG A 46 0.57 25.20 -6.91
CA ARG A 46 1.54 25.22 -5.80
C ARG A 46 2.96 25.03 -6.36
N ASN A 47 3.66 26.13 -6.63
CA ASN A 47 5.08 26.15 -6.98
C ASN A 47 6.01 26.28 -5.76
N SER A 48 5.62 25.78 -4.59
CA SER A 48 6.50 25.76 -3.43
C SER A 48 6.22 24.56 -2.55
N ASP A 49 7.27 23.79 -2.27
CA ASP A 49 7.28 22.70 -1.30
C ASP A 49 6.74 23.17 0.07
N PRO A 50 5.60 22.63 0.54
CA PRO A 50 4.92 23.09 1.76
C PRO A 50 5.71 22.86 3.06
N LEU A 51 6.79 22.08 3.02
CA LEU A 51 7.52 21.61 4.20
C LEU A 51 8.94 22.19 4.33
N GLY A 52 9.39 23.01 3.37
CA GLY A 52 10.68 23.68 3.43
C GLY A 52 11.89 22.76 3.23
N TRP A 53 11.74 21.65 2.49
CA TRP A 53 12.86 20.80 2.09
C TRP A 53 13.72 21.56 1.08
N GLN A 54 15.04 21.55 1.28
CA GLN A 54 15.96 22.19 0.35
C GLN A 54 16.12 21.27 -0.87
N VAL A 55 15.34 21.56 -1.91
CA VAL A 55 15.52 21.01 -3.25
C VAL A 55 16.50 21.92 -3.98
N ASP A 56 17.58 21.37 -4.56
CA ASP A 56 18.47 22.15 -5.42
C ASP A 56 17.70 22.54 -6.70
N GLU A 57 17.07 23.73 -6.67
CA GLU A 57 16.38 24.30 -7.82
C GLU A 57 17.39 24.79 -8.85
N LYS A 58 17.51 24.04 -9.95
CA LYS A 58 17.97 24.59 -11.23
C LYS A 58 17.09 24.09 -12.38
N LEU A 59 15.80 24.38 -12.36
CA LEU A 59 14.95 24.27 -13.56
C LEU A 59 13.92 25.41 -13.58
N SER A 60 13.95 26.21 -14.64
CA SER A 60 13.08 27.36 -14.84
C SER A 60 11.63 26.94 -15.10
N SER A 61 10.70 27.64 -14.48
CA SER A 61 9.26 27.45 -14.50
C SER A 61 8.57 27.91 -15.80
N ASP A 62 9.00 27.41 -16.96
CA ASP A 62 8.34 27.70 -18.24
C ASP A 62 8.06 26.43 -19.03
N GLU A 63 6.77 26.08 -19.15
CA GLU A 63 6.24 24.93 -19.90
C GLU A 63 6.55 24.96 -21.42
N THR A 64 7.19 26.02 -21.91
CA THR A 64 7.61 26.15 -23.32
C THR A 64 9.12 26.15 -23.53
N SER A 65 9.93 26.01 -22.47
CA SER A 65 11.38 26.02 -22.61
C SER A 65 11.94 24.60 -22.74
N LYS A 66 12.60 24.30 -23.87
CA LYS A 66 13.38 23.07 -24.03
C LYS A 66 14.55 23.11 -23.03
N SER A 67 14.37 22.47 -21.88
CA SER A 67 15.43 22.31 -20.87
C SER A 67 16.32 21.12 -21.23
N THR A 68 17.62 21.34 -21.38
CA THR A 68 18.62 20.28 -21.51
C THR A 68 18.83 19.61 -20.16
N VAL A 69 18.57 18.30 -20.08
CA VAL A 69 18.81 17.49 -18.88
C VAL A 69 19.67 16.29 -19.26
N THR A 70 20.64 15.97 -18.41
CA THR A 70 21.53 14.84 -18.54
C THR A 70 20.78 13.54 -18.22
N VAL A 71 20.32 12.82 -19.24
CA VAL A 71 19.66 11.50 -19.07
C VAL A 71 20.73 10.41 -19.20
N ARG A 72 20.85 9.56 -18.17
CA ARG A 72 21.59 8.30 -18.26
C ARG A 72 20.63 7.22 -18.74
N ASP A 73 20.96 6.57 -19.85
CA ASP A 73 20.25 5.37 -20.26
C ASP A 73 20.70 4.15 -19.44
N HIS A 74 20.06 3.00 -19.69
CA HIS A 74 20.34 1.71 -19.05
C HIS A 74 21.78 1.21 -19.27
N ALA A 75 22.52 1.78 -20.23
CA ALA A 75 23.92 1.46 -20.53
C ALA A 75 24.90 2.47 -19.92
N GLY A 76 24.41 3.47 -19.16
CA GLY A 76 25.24 4.52 -18.57
C GLY A 76 25.65 5.61 -19.57
N THR A 77 25.09 5.64 -20.78
CA THR A 77 25.38 6.66 -21.77
C THR A 77 24.70 7.97 -21.39
N VAL A 78 25.49 9.03 -21.25
CA VAL A 78 25.01 10.38 -21.01
C VAL A 78 24.71 11.04 -22.36
N SER A 79 23.46 11.47 -22.56
CA SER A 79 23.07 12.26 -23.73
C SER A 79 22.31 13.52 -23.30
N ASP A 80 22.70 14.67 -23.85
CA ASP A 80 21.95 15.93 -23.74
C ASP A 80 20.70 15.83 -24.60
N TYR A 81 19.53 15.87 -23.99
CA TYR A 81 18.26 15.67 -24.69
C TYR A 81 17.42 16.95 -24.75
N THR A 82 16.78 17.17 -25.91
CA THR A 82 15.81 18.25 -26.14
C THR A 82 14.47 17.64 -26.56
N GLY A 83 13.57 17.40 -25.61
CA GLY A 83 12.22 16.88 -25.87
C GLY A 83 11.28 17.14 -24.70
N THR A 84 10.00 16.78 -24.86
CA THR A 84 8.96 17.03 -23.84
C THR A 84 9.20 16.18 -22.58
N LEU A 85 8.49 16.49 -21.49
CA LEU A 85 8.52 15.63 -20.29
C LEU A 85 8.11 14.19 -20.60
N SER A 86 7.06 14.00 -21.41
CA SER A 86 6.60 12.68 -21.84
C SER A 86 7.69 11.93 -22.62
N ASP A 87 8.41 12.60 -23.51
CA ASP A 87 9.53 11.96 -24.24
C ASP A 87 10.65 11.49 -23.30
N ARG A 88 10.95 12.29 -22.27
CA ARG A 88 11.96 11.95 -21.26
C ARG A 88 11.56 10.73 -20.45
N ILE A 89 10.31 10.68 -19.97
CA ILE A 89 9.79 9.52 -19.22
C ILE A 89 9.75 8.29 -20.12
N GLN A 90 9.23 8.40 -21.35
CA GLN A 90 9.14 7.29 -22.30
C GLN A 90 10.50 6.65 -22.60
N LYS A 91 11.58 7.45 -22.60
CA LYS A 91 12.95 6.96 -22.84
C LYS A 91 13.50 6.12 -21.68
N VAL A 92 13.12 6.43 -20.44
CA VAL A 92 13.61 5.73 -19.24
C VAL A 92 12.63 4.68 -18.72
N LEU A 93 11.43 4.63 -19.29
CA LEU A 93 10.42 3.62 -18.98
C LEU A 93 10.80 2.29 -19.66
N PHE A 94 11.09 1.29 -18.84
CA PHE A 94 11.27 -0.08 -19.28
C PHE A 94 9.93 -0.81 -19.25
N HIS A 95 9.69 -1.70 -20.21
CA HIS A 95 8.55 -2.63 -20.18
C HIS A 95 9.07 -4.03 -20.46
N GLY A 96 9.00 -4.90 -19.45
CA GLY A 96 9.42 -6.29 -19.62
C GLY A 96 8.39 -7.10 -20.40
N ASN A 97 8.82 -8.24 -20.95
CA ASN A 97 7.96 -9.06 -21.80
C ASN A 97 7.33 -10.27 -21.08
N GLY A 98 7.58 -10.42 -19.77
CA GLY A 98 7.06 -11.54 -19.00
C GLY A 98 7.82 -12.85 -19.22
N SER A 99 9.13 -12.82 -19.45
CA SER A 99 9.94 -14.06 -19.45
C SER A 99 10.21 -14.58 -18.03
N TYR A 100 10.02 -13.74 -17.01
CA TYR A 100 10.16 -14.08 -15.58
C TYR A 100 11.45 -14.84 -15.28
N ASN A 101 12.60 -14.20 -15.48
CA ASN A 101 13.93 -14.75 -15.18
C ASN A 101 14.19 -14.78 -13.66
N LEU A 102 13.26 -15.38 -12.90
CA LEU A 102 13.26 -15.40 -11.45
C LEU A 102 14.44 -16.20 -10.91
N HIS A 103 14.96 -15.72 -9.77
CA HIS A 103 15.92 -16.47 -8.97
C HIS A 103 15.36 -17.89 -8.68
N PRO A 104 16.18 -18.95 -8.79
CA PRO A 104 15.72 -20.33 -8.63
C PRO A 104 14.89 -20.58 -7.36
N ASP A 105 15.28 -19.96 -6.24
CA ASP A 105 14.61 -20.10 -4.93
C ASP A 105 13.20 -19.50 -4.88
N LEU A 106 12.83 -18.67 -5.86
CA LEU A 106 11.52 -18.02 -5.92
C LEU A 106 10.53 -18.75 -6.83
N ARG A 107 10.99 -19.63 -7.72
CA ARG A 107 10.15 -20.26 -8.77
C ARG A 107 8.99 -21.10 -8.23
N ASN A 108 9.14 -21.65 -7.02
CA ASN A 108 8.14 -22.53 -6.39
C ASN A 108 7.48 -21.91 -5.17
N LYS A 109 7.60 -20.59 -4.97
CA LYS A 109 6.96 -19.93 -3.83
C LYS A 109 5.49 -19.62 -4.11
N ASP A 110 4.67 -19.83 -3.10
CA ASP A 110 3.26 -19.45 -3.12
C ASP A 110 3.00 -18.00 -2.72
N SER A 111 4.05 -17.27 -2.33
CA SER A 111 4.06 -15.86 -1.93
C SER A 111 5.46 -15.30 -2.07
N PHE A 112 5.55 -14.07 -2.55
CA PHE A 112 6.78 -13.32 -2.73
C PHE A 112 6.94 -12.22 -1.69
N SER A 113 5.83 -11.79 -1.09
CA SER A 113 5.80 -10.72 -0.08
C SER A 113 6.46 -11.11 1.26
N GLN A 114 6.87 -10.10 2.03
CA GLN A 114 7.57 -10.30 3.30
C GLN A 114 6.67 -10.88 4.41
N TYR A 115 5.43 -10.40 4.49
CA TYR A 115 4.49 -10.68 5.59
C TYR A 115 3.15 -11.27 5.12
N GLY A 116 3.05 -11.69 3.85
CA GLY A 116 1.85 -12.30 3.27
C GLY A 116 0.84 -11.30 2.72
N GLN A 117 1.27 -10.06 2.44
CA GLN A 117 0.46 -8.99 1.86
C GLN A 117 -0.13 -9.44 0.53
N ASP A 118 0.69 -10.02 -0.35
CA ASP A 118 0.28 -10.50 -1.67
C ASP A 118 -0.86 -11.55 -1.61
N LYS A 119 -0.81 -12.47 -0.65
CA LYS A 119 -1.87 -13.45 -0.38
C LYS A 119 -3.13 -12.80 0.16
N TYR A 120 -2.99 -11.86 1.10
CA TYR A 120 -4.12 -11.12 1.64
C TYR A 120 -4.83 -10.36 0.51
N LEU A 121 -4.08 -9.65 -0.33
CA LEU A 121 -4.59 -8.89 -1.47
C LEU A 121 -5.25 -9.79 -2.50
N ASN A 122 -4.63 -10.92 -2.86
CA ASN A 122 -5.22 -11.88 -3.79
C ASN A 122 -6.61 -12.37 -3.34
N ASN A 123 -6.78 -12.57 -2.02
CA ASN A 123 -8.06 -12.92 -1.44
C ASN A 123 -9.02 -11.72 -1.39
N LEU A 124 -8.53 -10.54 -1.00
CA LEU A 124 -9.32 -9.30 -0.94
C LEU A 124 -9.96 -8.98 -2.30
N PHE A 125 -9.18 -9.07 -3.37
CA PHE A 125 -9.65 -8.84 -4.74
C PHE A 125 -10.49 -9.99 -5.31
N GLY A 126 -10.72 -11.08 -4.56
CA GLY A 126 -11.53 -12.20 -5.02
C GLY A 126 -11.05 -12.81 -6.34
N SER A 127 -9.72 -12.92 -6.51
CA SER A 127 -9.10 -13.39 -7.76
C SER A 127 -9.43 -12.53 -9.00
N LYS A 128 -9.69 -11.22 -8.82
CA LYS A 128 -9.75 -10.24 -9.92
C LYS A 128 -8.58 -10.44 -10.88
N ARG A 129 -8.87 -10.43 -12.18
CA ARG A 129 -7.89 -10.56 -13.26
C ARG A 129 -7.64 -9.20 -13.91
N ASN A 130 -6.49 -9.05 -14.55
CA ASN A 130 -6.15 -7.87 -15.36
C ASN A 130 -6.22 -6.55 -14.58
N GLY A 131 -5.82 -6.56 -13.30
CA GLY A 131 -5.67 -5.33 -12.53
C GLY A 131 -4.36 -4.60 -12.87
N PHE A 132 -4.28 -3.33 -12.47
CA PHE A 132 -3.09 -2.50 -12.57
C PHE A 132 -2.53 -2.19 -11.18
N PHE A 133 -1.26 -2.52 -10.94
CA PHE A 133 -0.58 -2.18 -9.69
C PHE A 133 0.44 -1.05 -9.86
N VAL A 134 0.77 -0.38 -8.76
CA VAL A 134 1.97 0.44 -8.60
C VAL A 134 2.72 -0.08 -7.37
N GLU A 135 4.02 -0.34 -7.50
CA GLU A 135 4.89 -0.72 -6.38
C GLU A 135 6.11 0.19 -6.34
N ILE A 136 6.23 0.94 -5.26
CA ILE A 136 7.33 1.87 -5.00
C ILE A 136 8.21 1.26 -3.92
N GLY A 137 9.52 1.28 -4.14
CA GLY A 137 10.47 0.46 -3.38
C GLY A 137 10.49 -0.97 -3.89
N ALA A 138 10.46 -1.13 -5.22
CA ALA A 138 10.37 -2.44 -5.86
C ALA A 138 11.62 -3.32 -5.65
N TYR A 139 12.70 -2.78 -5.09
CA TYR A 139 13.92 -3.50 -4.74
C TYR A 139 14.47 -4.29 -5.94
N ASP A 140 14.66 -5.61 -5.83
CA ASP A 140 15.18 -6.45 -6.92
C ASP A 140 14.08 -6.87 -7.93
N GLY A 141 12.84 -6.45 -7.70
CA GLY A 141 11.69 -6.72 -8.54
C GLY A 141 11.04 -8.08 -8.31
N GLN A 142 11.55 -8.91 -7.39
CA GLN A 142 11.05 -10.28 -7.20
C GLN A 142 10.97 -10.72 -5.73
N SER A 143 11.95 -10.33 -4.92
CA SER A 143 12.04 -10.65 -3.50
C SER A 143 11.21 -9.65 -2.72
N LEU A 144 10.43 -10.13 -1.75
CA LEU A 144 9.56 -9.29 -0.92
C LEU A 144 8.47 -8.54 -1.69
N SER A 145 8.32 -8.80 -3.01
CA SER A 145 7.35 -8.07 -3.83
C SER A 145 5.92 -8.38 -3.43
N ASN A 146 5.14 -7.31 -3.23
CA ASN A 146 3.73 -7.40 -2.93
C ASN A 146 2.86 -7.59 -4.19
N THR A 147 3.44 -7.43 -5.38
CA THR A 147 2.69 -7.44 -6.65
C THR A 147 2.99 -8.63 -7.55
N LEU A 148 4.16 -9.28 -7.41
CA LEU A 148 4.58 -10.36 -8.31
C LEU A 148 3.59 -11.53 -8.35
N LEU A 149 2.99 -11.88 -7.19
CA LEU A 149 1.96 -12.91 -7.14
C LEU A 149 0.71 -12.53 -7.95
N LEU A 150 0.26 -11.28 -7.84
CA LEU A 150 -0.93 -10.79 -8.56
C LEU A 150 -0.65 -10.76 -10.07
N GLU A 151 0.55 -10.34 -10.46
CA GLU A 151 1.01 -10.36 -11.85
C GLU A 151 0.94 -11.79 -12.43
N MET A 152 1.65 -12.73 -11.80
CA MET A 152 1.79 -14.09 -12.33
C MET A 152 0.50 -14.92 -12.22
N LYS A 153 -0.22 -14.85 -11.09
CA LYS A 153 -1.42 -15.68 -10.88
C LYS A 153 -2.67 -15.08 -11.51
N ASN A 154 -2.78 -13.76 -11.53
CA ASN A 154 -4.01 -13.09 -11.95
C ASN A 154 -3.88 -12.31 -13.26
N ASN A 155 -2.75 -12.39 -13.96
CA ASN A 155 -2.48 -11.64 -15.19
C ASN A 155 -2.64 -10.13 -14.97
N TRP A 156 -2.19 -9.63 -13.82
CA TRP A 156 -2.09 -8.19 -13.60
C TRP A 156 -0.89 -7.65 -14.38
N THR A 157 -0.90 -6.35 -14.62
CA THR A 157 0.27 -5.60 -15.03
C THR A 157 0.40 -4.38 -14.12
N GLY A 158 1.40 -3.54 -14.31
CA GLY A 158 1.60 -2.42 -13.42
C GLY A 158 2.89 -1.67 -13.65
N LEU A 159 3.27 -0.88 -12.65
CA LEU A 159 4.46 -0.06 -12.64
C LEU A 159 5.30 -0.36 -11.40
N LEU A 160 6.55 -0.73 -11.61
CA LEU A 160 7.59 -0.81 -10.58
C LEU A 160 8.41 0.48 -10.57
N ILE A 161 8.57 1.10 -9.40
CA ILE A 161 9.40 2.29 -9.21
C ILE A 161 10.49 1.95 -8.20
N GLU A 162 11.73 2.14 -8.61
CA GLU A 162 12.89 1.93 -7.75
C GLU A 162 13.91 3.04 -8.00
N ALA A 163 14.25 3.78 -6.95
CA ALA A 163 15.19 4.89 -7.07
C ALA A 163 16.63 4.38 -7.19
N ASN A 164 17.00 3.30 -6.50
CA ASN A 164 18.35 2.76 -6.51
C ASN A 164 18.70 2.13 -7.88
N PRO A 165 19.61 2.72 -8.67
CA PRO A 165 19.92 2.24 -10.02
C PRO A 165 20.54 0.83 -10.04
N HIS A 166 21.20 0.41 -8.96
CA HIS A 166 21.72 -0.95 -8.84
C HIS A 166 20.61 -1.97 -8.66
N MET A 167 19.59 -1.63 -7.87
CA MET A 167 18.41 -2.48 -7.68
C MET A 167 17.54 -2.50 -8.95
N PHE A 168 17.36 -1.35 -9.59
CA PHE A 168 16.66 -1.26 -10.86
C PHE A 168 17.26 -2.15 -11.97
N SER A 169 18.59 -2.25 -12.03
CA SER A 169 19.25 -3.18 -12.96
C SER A 169 18.83 -4.64 -12.73
N SER A 170 18.58 -5.01 -11.47
CA SER A 170 18.05 -6.34 -11.11
C SER A 170 16.59 -6.48 -11.56
N ILE A 171 15.74 -5.46 -11.35
CA ILE A 171 14.35 -5.45 -11.84
C ILE A 171 14.29 -5.72 -13.35
N ALA A 172 15.09 -4.99 -14.14
CA ALA A 172 15.11 -5.15 -15.59
C ALA A 172 15.53 -6.58 -16.02
N SER A 173 16.44 -7.21 -15.25
CA SER A 173 16.92 -8.58 -15.52
C SER A 173 15.85 -9.65 -15.27
N VAL A 174 14.95 -9.44 -14.30
CA VAL A 174 13.82 -10.35 -14.01
C VAL A 174 12.82 -10.35 -15.18
N ASN A 175 12.69 -9.21 -15.87
CA ASN A 175 11.89 -9.08 -17.10
C ASN A 175 10.40 -9.49 -16.90
N ARG A 176 9.80 -8.93 -15.84
CA ARG A 176 8.36 -9.03 -15.50
C ARG A 176 7.45 -8.46 -16.60
N ASN A 177 6.20 -8.88 -16.67
CA ASN A 177 5.21 -8.36 -17.63
C ASN A 177 4.58 -7.06 -17.13
N CYS A 178 5.42 -6.07 -16.85
CA CYS A 178 5.01 -4.79 -16.31
C CYS A 178 5.99 -3.68 -16.74
N TYR A 179 5.58 -2.44 -16.51
CA TYR A 179 6.44 -1.28 -16.61
C TYR A 179 7.39 -1.22 -15.40
N ALA A 180 8.59 -0.68 -15.62
CA ALA A 180 9.52 -0.33 -14.55
C ALA A 180 10.23 1.00 -14.90
N ILE A 181 10.50 1.83 -13.90
CA ILE A 181 11.24 3.08 -14.08
C ILE A 181 12.23 3.31 -12.94
N ASN A 182 13.46 3.73 -13.28
CA ASN A 182 14.45 4.17 -12.30
C ASN A 182 14.25 5.65 -11.96
N CYS A 183 13.38 5.93 -11.00
CA CYS A 183 13.13 7.30 -10.54
C CYS A 183 12.74 7.31 -9.06
N CYS A 184 12.80 8.49 -8.45
CA CYS A 184 12.03 8.80 -7.26
C CYS A 184 10.66 9.38 -7.65
N LEU A 185 9.73 9.42 -6.71
CA LEU A 185 8.52 10.22 -6.84
C LEU A 185 8.62 11.47 -5.98
N GLY A 186 7.99 12.54 -6.43
CA GLY A 186 7.87 13.79 -5.68
C GLY A 186 6.90 14.76 -6.34
N TYR A 187 6.74 15.93 -5.72
CA TYR A 187 5.84 16.99 -6.21
C TYR A 187 6.26 17.57 -7.56
N THR A 188 7.56 17.60 -7.82
CA THR A 188 8.17 18.25 -8.98
C THR A 188 9.07 17.27 -9.71
N ASN A 189 9.29 17.56 -11.00
CA ASN A 189 10.20 16.79 -11.86
C ASN A 189 11.66 17.20 -11.62
N THR A 190 12.09 17.23 -10.36
CA THR A 190 13.46 17.58 -9.92
C THR A 190 14.23 16.36 -9.49
N SER A 191 15.56 16.43 -9.50
CA SER A 191 16.40 15.34 -9.01
C SER A 191 16.58 15.39 -7.49
N LEU A 192 16.58 14.24 -6.83
CA LEU A 192 16.91 14.08 -5.43
C LEU A 192 18.18 13.26 -5.27
N THR A 193 18.99 13.59 -4.25
CA THR A 193 20.18 12.83 -3.88
C THR A 193 19.89 11.99 -2.64
N PHE A 194 20.32 10.74 -2.65
CA PHE A 194 20.13 9.82 -1.53
C PHE A 194 21.33 8.92 -1.28
N THR A 195 21.43 8.41 -0.06
CA THR A 195 22.50 7.49 0.34
C THR A 195 22.10 6.04 0.07
N LEU A 196 22.97 5.30 -0.63
CA LEU A 196 22.82 3.87 -0.83
C LEU A 196 23.12 3.08 0.45
N ALA A 197 22.19 2.18 0.81
CA ALA A 197 22.30 1.27 1.94
C ALA A 197 21.62 -0.09 1.68
N GLY A 198 21.72 -0.63 0.45
CA GLY A 198 21.07 -1.89 0.07
C GLY A 198 19.55 -1.79 0.11
N THR A 199 18.87 -2.75 0.75
CA THR A 199 17.41 -2.73 1.00
C THR A 199 16.97 -1.51 1.81
N LEU A 200 17.87 -0.91 2.57
CA LEU A 200 17.57 0.22 3.46
C LEU A 200 17.93 1.57 2.83
N SER A 201 18.12 1.63 1.51
CA SER A 201 18.45 2.90 0.84
C SER A 201 17.32 3.91 1.05
N SER A 202 17.63 5.14 1.44
CA SER A 202 16.63 6.17 1.74
C SER A 202 17.12 7.53 1.29
N ALA A 203 16.18 8.40 0.88
CA ALA A 203 16.44 9.79 0.56
C ALA A 203 17.10 10.52 1.73
N ASP A 204 18.28 11.12 1.53
CA ASP A 204 18.97 11.87 2.59
C ASP A 204 18.15 13.07 3.06
N ALA A 205 17.37 13.63 2.14
CA ALA A 205 16.44 14.71 2.43
C ALA A 205 15.35 14.29 3.42
N VAL A 206 14.92 13.01 3.43
CA VAL A 206 13.73 12.55 4.17
C VAL A 206 14.05 11.49 5.24
N ILE A 207 15.30 11.02 5.30
CA ILE A 207 15.73 9.95 6.22
C ILE A 207 15.51 10.32 7.69
N THR A 208 14.81 9.45 8.41
CA THR A 208 14.60 9.65 9.86
C THR A 208 15.77 9.13 10.68
N ALA A 209 15.87 9.59 11.93
CA ALA A 209 16.88 9.11 12.87
C ALA A 209 16.74 7.60 13.16
N GLN A 210 15.50 7.10 13.18
CA GLN A 210 15.21 5.67 13.36
C GLN A 210 15.74 4.86 12.18
N HIS A 211 15.46 5.29 10.95
CA HIS A 211 15.97 4.61 9.77
C HIS A 211 17.50 4.65 9.68
N ARG A 212 18.09 5.80 9.99
CA ARG A 212 19.55 5.96 10.06
C ARG A 212 20.18 4.97 11.06
N ASN A 213 19.53 4.72 12.19
CA ASN A 213 20.00 3.72 13.15
C ASN A 213 19.88 2.30 12.60
N ARG A 214 18.79 1.98 11.89
CA ARG A 214 18.60 0.67 11.24
C ARG A 214 19.66 0.42 10.18
N ILE A 215 19.92 1.38 9.29
CA ILE A 215 21.01 1.35 8.31
C ILE A 215 22.35 1.02 8.99
N ASN A 216 22.67 1.71 10.09
CA ASN A 216 23.92 1.48 10.83
C ASN A 216 24.00 0.09 11.47
N ASN A 217 22.89 -0.43 11.98
CA ASN A 217 22.83 -1.72 12.69
C ASN A 217 22.81 -2.92 11.73
N GLU A 218 22.14 -2.78 10.59
CA GLU A 218 21.96 -3.82 9.57
C GLU A 218 22.98 -3.69 8.43
N ARG A 219 23.99 -2.86 8.63
CA ARG A 219 25.04 -2.57 7.65
C ARG A 219 25.70 -3.86 7.15
N ASN A 220 25.54 -4.13 5.86
CA ASN A 220 26.33 -5.14 5.19
C ASN A 220 27.71 -4.56 4.82
N TYR A 221 28.74 -4.85 5.61
CA TYR A 221 30.11 -4.40 5.36
C TYR A 221 30.71 -4.91 4.03
N ASN A 222 30.11 -5.93 3.41
CA ASN A 222 30.54 -6.44 2.11
C ASN A 222 29.93 -5.67 0.92
N ASP A 223 28.93 -4.82 1.16
CA ASP A 223 28.37 -3.97 0.13
C ASP A 223 29.29 -2.77 -0.15
N LYS A 224 29.99 -2.84 -1.29
CA LYS A 224 30.93 -1.79 -1.75
C LYS A 224 30.23 -0.50 -2.22
N THR A 225 28.91 -0.49 -2.29
CA THR A 225 28.11 0.68 -2.66
C THR A 225 27.56 1.44 -1.46
N TYR A 226 27.65 0.85 -0.27
CA TYR A 226 27.20 1.45 0.98
C TYR A 226 27.80 2.85 1.22
N ASN A 227 26.97 3.80 1.64
CA ASN A 227 27.30 5.22 1.84
C ASN A 227 27.67 6.02 0.57
N LYS A 228 27.42 5.50 -0.64
CA LYS A 228 27.54 6.32 -1.85
C LYS A 228 26.30 7.17 -2.02
N LEU A 229 26.50 8.43 -2.37
CA LEU A 229 25.44 9.33 -2.79
C LEU A 229 25.08 9.05 -4.25
N VAL A 230 23.79 8.92 -4.53
CA VAL A 230 23.27 8.83 -5.89
C VAL A 230 22.21 9.90 -6.08
N THR A 231 22.34 10.66 -7.16
CA THR A 231 21.33 11.61 -7.61
C THR A 231 20.45 10.93 -8.65
N VAL A 232 19.14 10.95 -8.43
CA VAL A 232 18.15 10.32 -9.30
C VAL A 232 17.07 11.33 -9.64
N GLN A 233 16.61 11.28 -10.89
CA GLN A 233 15.51 12.11 -11.37
C GLN A 233 14.22 11.69 -10.69
N CYS A 234 13.45 12.63 -10.14
CA CYS A 234 12.08 12.35 -9.71
C CYS A 234 11.08 12.74 -10.80
N TYR A 235 9.96 12.04 -10.80
CA TYR A 235 8.79 12.40 -11.59
C TYR A 235 7.55 12.46 -10.70
N SER A 236 6.55 13.24 -11.10
CA SER A 236 5.22 13.09 -10.48
C SER A 236 4.63 11.73 -10.90
N LEU A 237 3.87 11.09 -9.99
CA LEU A 237 3.18 9.84 -10.31
C LEU A 237 2.23 10.02 -11.51
N LEU A 238 1.56 11.17 -11.57
CA LEU A 238 0.61 11.50 -12.64
C LEU A 238 1.29 11.52 -14.01
N ASP A 239 2.49 12.12 -14.12
CA ASP A 239 3.21 12.21 -15.40
C ASP A 239 3.61 10.82 -15.90
N VAL A 240 4.10 9.95 -15.02
CA VAL A 240 4.47 8.57 -15.38
C VAL A 240 3.24 7.77 -15.80
N LEU A 241 2.15 7.87 -15.03
CA LEU A 241 0.89 7.17 -15.33
C LEU A 241 0.25 7.68 -16.65
N ASN A 242 0.34 8.97 -16.95
CA ASN A 242 -0.11 9.54 -18.22
C ASN A 242 0.66 8.96 -19.42
N VAL A 243 1.98 8.77 -19.30
CA VAL A 243 2.80 8.15 -20.35
C VAL A 243 2.43 6.68 -20.55
N ILE A 244 2.12 5.97 -19.47
CA ILE A 244 1.62 4.58 -19.53
C ILE A 244 0.21 4.52 -20.12
N GLY A 245 -0.59 5.58 -19.97
CA GLY A 245 -1.96 5.65 -20.47
C GLY A 245 -3.01 5.10 -19.51
N THR A 246 -2.75 5.12 -18.20
CA THR A 246 -3.74 4.76 -17.17
C THR A 246 -3.77 5.81 -16.07
N LYS A 247 -4.92 5.97 -15.42
CA LYS A 247 -5.06 6.71 -14.14
C LYS A 247 -5.71 5.86 -13.06
N LYS A 248 -6.05 4.61 -13.38
CA LYS A 248 -6.67 3.66 -12.47
C LYS A 248 -5.58 2.72 -11.94
N VAL A 249 -5.48 2.65 -10.63
CA VAL A 249 -4.59 1.74 -9.91
C VAL A 249 -5.43 0.90 -8.97
N ASP A 250 -5.48 -0.40 -9.21
CA ASP A 250 -6.20 -1.33 -8.35
C ASP A 250 -5.45 -1.54 -7.03
N TYR A 251 -4.13 -1.59 -7.09
CA TYR A 251 -3.29 -1.83 -5.91
C TYR A 251 -2.04 -0.96 -5.90
N PHE A 252 -1.78 -0.30 -4.79
CA PHE A 252 -0.62 0.56 -4.58
C PHE A 252 0.19 0.07 -3.38
N SER A 253 1.41 -0.41 -3.61
CA SER A 253 2.37 -0.80 -2.58
C SER A 253 3.37 0.33 -2.37
N LEU A 254 3.49 0.81 -1.13
CA LEU A 254 4.37 1.92 -0.76
C LEU A 254 5.27 1.51 0.42
N ASP A 255 6.53 1.28 0.12
CA ASP A 255 7.57 0.94 1.09
C ASP A 255 8.87 1.65 0.66
N VAL A 256 9.14 2.82 1.22
CA VAL A 256 10.26 3.68 0.81
C VAL A 256 11.10 4.12 1.99
N GLU A 257 11.06 3.32 3.06
CA GLU A 257 11.88 3.40 4.26
C GLU A 257 11.86 4.79 4.94
N GLY A 258 10.66 5.37 5.08
CA GLY A 258 10.40 6.57 5.88
C GLY A 258 9.89 7.80 5.10
N ALA A 259 9.83 7.72 3.77
CA ALA A 259 9.32 8.81 2.93
C ALA A 259 7.83 8.64 2.53
N GLU A 260 7.10 7.72 3.16
CA GLU A 260 5.75 7.32 2.74
C GLU A 260 4.78 8.50 2.75
N LEU A 261 4.78 9.29 3.83
CA LEU A 261 3.89 10.46 3.93
C LEU A 261 4.19 11.50 2.85
N TYR A 262 5.46 11.75 2.53
CA TYR A 262 5.85 12.67 1.46
C TYR A 262 5.32 12.20 0.10
N ILE A 263 5.44 10.91 -0.19
CA ILE A 263 4.89 10.34 -1.43
C ILE A 263 3.37 10.47 -1.46
N LEU A 264 2.67 10.13 -0.37
CA LEU A 264 1.21 10.23 -0.28
C LEU A 264 0.71 11.65 -0.52
N GLU A 265 1.38 12.66 0.05
CA GLU A 265 1.02 14.07 -0.13
C GLU A 265 1.31 14.57 -1.56
N SER A 266 2.23 13.92 -2.29
CA SER A 266 2.55 14.25 -3.69
C SER A 266 1.59 13.68 -4.74
N ILE A 267 0.71 12.75 -4.36
CA ILE A 267 -0.26 12.14 -5.26
C ILE A 267 -1.33 13.16 -5.67
N ASP A 268 -1.64 13.26 -6.96
CA ASP A 268 -2.81 14.01 -7.44
C ASP A 268 -4.09 13.18 -7.29
N TRP A 269 -4.67 13.23 -6.08
CA TRP A 269 -5.88 12.50 -5.70
C TRP A 269 -7.14 12.87 -6.50
N ASN A 270 -7.14 13.97 -7.26
CA ASN A 270 -8.25 14.33 -8.14
C ASN A 270 -8.20 13.59 -9.47
N GLN A 271 -7.01 13.20 -9.91
CA GLN A 271 -6.79 12.58 -11.21
C GLN A 271 -6.51 11.09 -11.13
N ILE A 272 -5.85 10.64 -10.05
CA ILE A 272 -5.42 9.25 -9.89
C ILE A 272 -6.42 8.54 -8.98
N ASP A 273 -7.00 7.45 -9.47
CA ASP A 273 -7.97 6.65 -8.75
C ASP A 273 -7.32 5.35 -8.24
N ILE A 274 -7.19 5.21 -6.92
CA ILE A 274 -6.49 4.09 -6.28
C ILE A 274 -7.46 3.31 -5.39
N ASP A 275 -7.59 2.00 -5.57
CA ASP A 275 -8.57 1.19 -4.81
C ASP A 275 -8.05 0.72 -3.45
N VAL A 276 -6.83 0.17 -3.42
CA VAL A 276 -6.23 -0.44 -2.23
C VAL A 276 -4.78 0.00 -2.10
N PHE A 277 -4.38 0.33 -0.88
CA PHE A 277 -2.99 0.59 -0.52
C PHE A 277 -2.48 -0.46 0.45
N THR A 278 -1.20 -0.82 0.30
CA THR A 278 -0.36 -1.32 1.40
C THR A 278 0.72 -0.27 1.62
N ILE A 279 0.90 0.18 2.86
CA ILE A 279 1.84 1.25 3.20
C ILE A 279 2.70 0.78 4.38
N GLU A 280 4.02 0.91 4.27
CA GLU A 280 4.92 0.76 5.42
C GLU A 280 4.59 1.86 6.44
N THR A 281 4.29 1.47 7.67
CA THR A 281 3.87 2.41 8.72
C THR A 281 4.72 2.35 9.97
N ASP A 282 5.91 1.74 9.90
CA ASP A 282 6.87 1.73 11.00
C ASP A 282 7.22 3.16 11.45
N GLN A 283 7.12 4.12 10.54
CA GLN A 283 7.30 5.54 10.80
C GLN A 283 6.01 6.31 10.55
N HIS A 284 5.73 7.30 11.40
CA HIS A 284 4.62 8.22 11.22
C HIS A 284 3.21 7.58 11.08
N ARG A 285 3.00 6.33 11.53
CA ARG A 285 1.72 5.60 11.45
C ARG A 285 0.48 6.45 11.75
N GLY A 286 0.48 7.19 12.86
CA GLY A 286 -0.65 8.02 13.25
C GLY A 286 -1.01 9.12 12.23
N LYS A 287 0.01 9.72 11.59
CA LYS A 287 -0.19 10.70 10.52
C LYS A 287 -0.72 10.04 9.26
N ILE A 288 -0.16 8.87 8.88
CA ILE A 288 -0.61 8.10 7.71
C ILE A 288 -2.06 7.66 7.88
N LEU A 289 -2.43 7.12 9.05
CA LEU A 289 -3.81 6.74 9.36
C LEU A 289 -4.79 7.92 9.23
N SER A 290 -4.42 9.10 9.75
CA SER A 290 -5.25 10.30 9.60
C SER A 290 -5.35 10.72 8.14
N PHE A 291 -4.22 10.78 7.43
CA PHE A 291 -4.14 11.20 6.04
C PHE A 291 -5.01 10.31 5.15
N MET A 292 -4.88 8.98 5.26
CA MET A 292 -5.66 8.02 4.48
C MET A 292 -7.15 8.14 4.77
N LYS A 293 -7.52 8.33 6.04
CA LYS A 293 -8.92 8.55 6.44
C LYS A 293 -9.49 9.83 5.84
N ASP A 294 -8.73 10.92 5.86
CA ASP A 294 -9.14 12.22 5.31
C ASP A 294 -9.32 12.16 3.79
N HIS A 295 -8.63 11.23 3.11
CA HIS A 295 -8.80 10.93 1.68
C HIS A 295 -9.84 9.83 1.40
N GLY A 296 -10.63 9.43 2.40
CA GLY A 296 -11.77 8.51 2.23
C GLY A 296 -11.42 7.03 2.27
N TYR A 297 -10.20 6.66 2.68
CA TYR A 297 -9.81 5.26 2.81
C TYR A 297 -10.11 4.71 4.21
N LYS A 298 -10.54 3.45 4.24
CA LYS A 298 -10.75 2.67 5.46
C LYS A 298 -9.54 1.78 5.71
N TRP A 299 -9.08 1.77 6.95
CA TRP A 299 -8.08 0.80 7.39
C TRP A 299 -8.70 -0.61 7.46
N LEU A 300 -8.03 -1.61 6.88
CA LEU A 300 -8.50 -2.99 6.83
C LEU A 300 -7.78 -3.89 7.82
N THR A 301 -6.45 -3.86 7.81
CA THR A 301 -5.62 -4.74 8.65
C THR A 301 -4.20 -4.17 8.78
N HIS A 302 -3.47 -4.69 9.77
CA HIS A 302 -2.06 -4.45 9.97
C HIS A 302 -1.28 -5.76 9.85
N LEU A 303 -0.28 -5.80 8.99
CA LEU A 303 0.60 -6.95 8.74
C LEU A 303 2.04 -6.56 9.07
N LYS A 304 2.42 -6.75 10.34
CA LYS A 304 3.75 -6.42 10.87
C LYS A 304 4.12 -4.94 10.76
N GLY A 305 4.85 -4.51 9.74
CA GLY A 305 5.19 -3.09 9.54
C GLY A 305 4.13 -2.34 8.74
N ASP A 306 3.24 -3.06 8.05
CA ASP A 306 2.41 -2.48 7.00
C ASP A 306 0.95 -2.35 7.43
N ASP A 307 0.31 -1.26 7.03
CA ASP A 307 -1.13 -1.10 7.08
C ASP A 307 -1.74 -1.21 5.67
N ILE A 308 -2.87 -1.91 5.59
CA ILE A 308 -3.65 -2.03 4.34
C ILE A 308 -4.90 -1.15 4.44
N PHE A 309 -5.11 -0.34 3.42
CA PHE A 309 -6.23 0.60 3.32
C PHE A 309 -7.05 0.35 2.05
N SER A 310 -8.34 0.67 2.09
CA SER A 310 -9.19 0.56 0.92
C SER A 310 -10.20 1.69 0.78
N LYS A 311 -10.41 2.11 -0.47
CA LYS A 311 -11.44 3.07 -0.86
C LYS A 311 -12.85 2.47 -0.84
N HIS A 312 -12.96 1.15 -1.01
CA HIS A 312 -14.23 0.45 -1.18
C HIS A 312 -14.49 -0.56 -0.05
N ASP A 313 -15.76 -0.85 0.18
CA ASP A 313 -16.14 -1.94 1.07
C ASP A 313 -15.95 -3.27 0.37
N TYR A 314 -14.85 -3.95 0.68
CA TYR A 314 -14.66 -5.34 0.30
C TYR A 314 -15.45 -6.21 1.28
N ASN A 315 -16.63 -6.67 0.85
CA ASN A 315 -17.48 -7.55 1.65
C ASN A 315 -16.72 -8.84 1.99
N HIS A 316 -16.25 -8.93 3.24
CA HIS A 316 -15.68 -10.15 3.83
C HIS A 316 -16.71 -11.30 3.99
N SER A 317 -17.91 -11.22 3.41
CA SER A 317 -18.99 -12.17 3.63
C SER A 317 -18.88 -13.49 2.85
N ASP A 318 -17.92 -13.66 1.93
CA ASP A 318 -17.57 -15.00 1.40
C ASP A 318 -16.46 -15.64 2.27
N ARG A 319 -16.74 -15.76 3.58
CA ARG A 319 -15.96 -16.58 4.52
C ARG A 319 -16.23 -18.07 4.30
N ARG A 320 -16.06 -18.58 3.08
CA ARG A 320 -15.85 -20.02 2.86
C ARG A 320 -14.40 -20.38 3.14
N CYS A 321 -14.11 -20.33 4.44
CA CYS A 321 -13.18 -21.16 5.19
C CYS A 321 -11.72 -21.27 4.72
N TYR A 322 -10.92 -20.29 5.15
CA TYR A 322 -9.67 -20.60 5.86
C TYR A 322 -9.99 -21.33 7.18
N SER A 323 -10.00 -22.66 7.16
CA SER A 323 -10.01 -23.49 8.38
C SER A 323 -9.46 -24.90 8.13
N HIS A 324 -8.24 -25.05 7.61
CA HIS A 324 -7.62 -26.37 7.47
C HIS A 324 -6.76 -26.86 8.65
N HIS A 325 -6.68 -26.11 9.77
CA HIS A 325 -5.92 -26.59 10.95
C HIS A 325 -6.56 -26.40 12.33
N ARG A 326 -7.89 -26.20 12.45
CA ARG A 326 -8.56 -26.23 13.77
C ARG A 326 -9.77 -27.17 13.92
N ASN A 327 -10.21 -27.86 12.87
CA ASN A 327 -11.37 -28.75 12.96
C ASN A 327 -11.06 -30.26 13.01
N ALA A 328 -9.79 -30.67 13.07
CA ALA A 328 -9.46 -32.08 13.29
C ALA A 328 -9.87 -32.58 14.70
N LEU A 329 -10.04 -31.69 15.69
CA LEU A 329 -10.48 -32.09 17.03
C LEU A 329 -12.01 -32.15 17.21
N VAL A 330 -12.77 -31.37 16.43
CA VAL A 330 -14.24 -31.28 16.60
C VAL A 330 -14.97 -32.42 15.88
N ILE A 331 -14.41 -32.92 14.78
CA ILE A 331 -14.99 -34.07 14.05
C ILE A 331 -14.78 -35.39 14.81
N LEU A 332 -13.73 -35.51 15.64
CA LEU A 332 -13.50 -36.69 16.48
C LEU A 332 -14.42 -36.74 17.71
N PHE A 333 -14.89 -35.61 18.24
CA PHE A 333 -15.87 -35.60 19.33
C PHE A 333 -17.31 -35.86 18.86
N GLY A 334 -17.67 -35.46 17.63
CA GLY A 334 -18.99 -35.71 17.06
C GLY A 334 -19.28 -37.18 16.70
N HIS A 335 -18.24 -37.97 16.40
CA HIS A 335 -18.40 -39.40 16.11
C HIS A 335 -18.45 -40.30 17.35
N LEU A 336 -17.89 -39.88 18.49
CA LEU A 336 -17.98 -40.66 19.73
C LEU A 336 -19.36 -40.52 20.42
N VAL A 337 -20.03 -39.37 20.29
CA VAL A 337 -21.36 -39.18 20.89
C VAL A 337 -22.46 -39.91 20.11
N ASN A 338 -22.35 -40.05 18.79
CA ASN A 338 -23.31 -40.80 17.99
C ASN A 338 -23.19 -42.33 18.13
N ILE A 339 -22.03 -42.85 18.51
CA ILE A 339 -21.86 -44.30 18.77
C ILE A 339 -22.43 -44.70 20.14
N MET A 340 -22.52 -43.77 21.11
CA MET A 340 -23.15 -44.06 22.41
C MET A 340 -24.69 -43.95 22.39
N ILE A 341 -25.28 -43.12 21.53
CA ILE A 341 -26.74 -42.95 21.47
C ILE A 341 -27.41 -44.07 20.65
N CYS A 342 -26.72 -44.65 19.66
CA CYS A 342 -27.25 -45.78 18.87
C CYS A 342 -27.20 -47.15 19.59
N ARG A 343 -26.65 -47.25 20.81
CA ARG A 343 -26.64 -48.51 21.59
C ARG A 343 -27.69 -48.60 22.70
N GLN A 344 -28.51 -47.57 22.91
CA GLN A 344 -29.57 -47.58 23.93
C GLN A 344 -31.01 -47.72 23.40
N PHE A 345 -31.20 -47.86 22.08
CA PHE A 345 -32.52 -48.08 21.47
C PHE A 345 -32.66 -49.40 20.69
N SER A 346 -31.75 -50.35 20.90
CA SER A 346 -31.93 -51.73 20.42
C SER A 346 -31.51 -52.73 21.51
N ARG A 347 -32.38 -52.92 22.51
CA ARG A 347 -32.62 -54.19 23.21
C ARG A 347 -33.72 -54.03 24.24
#